data_AF-A0A952JDI8-F1
#
_entry.id   AF-A0A952JDI8-F1
#
_cell.length_a   1.000
_cell.length_b   1.000
_cell.length_c   1.000
_cell.angle_alpha   90.00
_cell.angle_beta   90.00
_cell.angle_gamma   90.00
#
_symmetry.space_group_name_H-M   'P 1'
#
loop_
_entity.id
_entity.type
_entity.pdbx_description
1 polymer ?
#
loop_
_entity_poly.entity_id
_entity_poly.type
_entity_poly.pdbx_seq_one_letter_code
_entity_poly.pdbx_strand_id
1 'polypeptide(L)'
;MKPQKFTDTERNMWQDAIYKDLKFVLCEAENDTTKVVVKVIVQQRWSWSISTSAQFDKAMLGIEFKNIGGLPQRITQQVSANYRKDNPHLVFGEYEYLNIRKSRINVYGKYLYQPIERGGDIRLSRNFFSSESRWAARV
;
A
#
# COMPACT_ATOMS: atom_id res chain seq x y z
N MET A 1 -5.94 1.72 -30.75
CA MET A 1 -5.89 1.71 -29.26
C MET A 1 -6.60 0.46 -28.76
N LYS A 2 -6.10 -0.23 -27.73
CA LYS A 2 -6.79 -1.40 -27.14
C LYS A 2 -7.58 -0.93 -25.90
N PRO A 3 -8.92 -0.77 -25.96
CA PRO A 3 -9.73 -0.23 -24.86
C PRO A 3 -9.62 -1.06 -23.58
N GLN A 4 -9.41 -2.38 -23.71
CA GLN A 4 -9.17 -3.28 -22.58
C GLN A 4 -8.03 -2.83 -21.66
N LYS A 5 -6.93 -2.29 -22.22
CA LYS A 5 -5.80 -1.82 -21.41
C LYS A 5 -6.14 -0.61 -20.54
N PHE A 6 -7.07 0.23 -20.98
CA PHE A 6 -7.52 1.38 -20.18
C PHE A 6 -8.41 0.91 -19.04
N THR A 7 -9.34 -0.01 -19.30
CA THR A 7 -10.17 -0.62 -18.26
C THR A 7 -9.34 -1.37 -17.23
N ASP A 8 -8.31 -2.11 -17.67
CA ASP A 8 -7.38 -2.80 -16.76
C ASP A 8 -6.57 -1.81 -15.93
N THR A 9 -6.16 -0.68 -16.51
CA THR A 9 -5.42 0.38 -15.80
C THR A 9 -6.29 1.06 -14.76
N GLU A 10 -7.53 1.41 -15.11
CA GLU A 10 -8.52 1.95 -14.18
C GLU A 10 -8.80 1.00 -13.02
N ARG A 11 -8.99 -0.29 -13.32
CA ARG A 11 -9.17 -1.33 -12.30
C ARG A 11 -7.98 -1.44 -11.36
N ASN A 12 -6.75 -1.44 -11.89
CA ASN A 12 -5.53 -1.49 -11.08
C ASN A 12 -5.43 -0.24 -10.17
N MET A 13 -5.73 0.95 -10.70
CA MET A 13 -5.72 2.18 -9.89
C MET A 13 -6.80 2.18 -8.81
N TRP A 14 -7.98 1.59 -9.06
CA TRP A 14 -8.99 1.39 -8.02
C TRP A 14 -8.53 0.39 -6.94
N GLN A 15 -7.81 -0.67 -7.32
CA GLN A 15 -7.27 -1.66 -6.40
C GLN A 15 -6.20 -1.11 -5.46
N ASP A 16 -5.46 -0.08 -5.88
CA ASP A 16 -4.46 0.57 -5.02
C ASP A 16 -5.10 1.23 -3.77
N ALA A 17 -6.42 1.48 -3.77
CA ALA A 17 -7.18 2.06 -2.65
C ALA A 17 -6.63 3.41 -2.12
N ILE A 18 -5.73 4.04 -2.88
CA ILE A 18 -5.13 5.36 -2.64
C ILE A 18 -6.13 6.47 -2.98
N TYR A 19 -7.00 6.22 -3.96
CA TYR A 19 -7.90 7.22 -4.52
C TYR A 19 -9.30 7.08 -3.90
N LYS A 20 -9.90 8.22 -3.55
CA LYS A 20 -11.31 8.34 -3.21
C LYS A 20 -12.17 8.35 -4.48
N ASP A 21 -11.68 9.01 -5.52
CA ASP A 21 -12.34 9.10 -6.82
C ASP A 21 -11.28 9.09 -7.94
N LEU A 22 -11.62 8.46 -9.06
CA LEU A 22 -10.76 8.27 -10.22
C LEU A 22 -11.65 8.37 -11.46
N LYS A 23 -11.36 9.34 -12.34
CA LYS A 23 -12.11 9.53 -13.59
C LYS A 23 -11.17 9.69 -14.78
N PHE A 24 -11.37 8.84 -15.78
CA PHE A 24 -10.73 8.97 -17.08
C PHE A 24 -11.63 9.80 -18.00
N VAL A 25 -11.10 10.91 -18.51
CA VAL A 25 -11.78 11.78 -19.48
C VAL A 25 -10.96 11.78 -20.76
N LEU A 26 -11.59 11.36 -21.86
CA LEU A 26 -11.01 11.46 -23.20
C LEU A 26 -11.35 12.84 -23.76
N CYS A 27 -10.33 13.60 -24.12
CA CYS A 27 -10.48 14.88 -24.81
C CYS A 27 -9.82 14.79 -26.18
N GLU A 28 -10.39 15.45 -27.18
CA GLU A 28 -9.73 15.64 -28.47
C GLU A 28 -8.52 16.57 -28.28
N ALA A 29 -7.42 16.31 -28.98
CA ALA A 29 -6.25 17.18 -28.93
C ALA A 29 -6.57 18.49 -29.68
N GLU A 30 -6.29 19.63 -29.05
CA GLU A 30 -6.62 20.98 -29.57
C GLU A 30 -6.10 21.26 -30.99
N ASN A 31 -5.09 20.51 -31.47
CA ASN A 31 -4.43 20.75 -32.75
C ASN A 31 -4.42 19.55 -33.72
N ASP A 32 -5.07 18.42 -33.40
CA ASP A 32 -4.98 17.23 -34.25
C ASP A 32 -6.14 16.25 -34.02
N THR A 33 -7.03 16.13 -35.01
CA THR A 33 -8.21 15.23 -34.98
C THR A 33 -7.83 13.75 -34.98
N THR A 34 -6.56 13.41 -35.21
CA THR A 34 -6.05 12.03 -35.12
C THR A 34 -5.54 11.65 -33.72
N LYS A 35 -5.45 12.61 -32.78
CA LYS A 35 -4.90 12.40 -31.44
C LYS A 35 -5.95 12.63 -30.35
N VAL A 36 -5.94 11.73 -29.37
CA VAL A 36 -6.79 11.81 -28.17
C VAL A 36 -5.90 12.04 -26.96
N VAL A 37 -6.23 13.05 -26.17
CA VAL A 37 -5.62 13.34 -24.87
C VAL A 37 -6.42 12.62 -23.79
N VAL A 38 -5.75 11.78 -23.00
CA VAL A 38 -6.36 11.11 -21.86
C VAL A 38 -6.07 11.93 -20.60
N LYS A 39 -7.09 12.60 -20.05
CA LYS A 39 -7.00 13.29 -18.77
C LYS A 39 -7.44 12.32 -17.66
N VAL A 40 -6.56 12.09 -16.69
CA VAL A 40 -6.87 11.29 -15.50
C VAL A 40 -7.02 12.23 -14.32
N ILE A 41 -8.24 12.36 -13.80
CA ILE A 41 -8.55 13.17 -12.64
C ILE A 41 -8.59 12.24 -11.43
N VAL A 42 -7.77 12.54 -10.42
CA VAL A 42 -7.66 11.75 -9.19
C VAL A 42 -8.03 12.61 -7.98
N GLN A 43 -8.89 12.10 -7.11
CA GLN A 43 -9.07 12.61 -5.76
C GLN A 43 -8.42 11.63 -4.79
N GLN A 44 -7.43 12.09 -4.02
CA GLN A 44 -6.79 11.24 -3.01
C GLN A 44 -7.72 11.02 -1.82
N ARG A 45 -7.70 9.80 -1.29
CA ARG A 45 -8.33 9.48 -0.01
C ARG A 45 -7.48 10.06 1.13
N TRP A 46 -8.09 10.27 2.30
CA TRP A 46 -7.34 10.70 3.47
C TRP A 46 -6.16 9.77 3.74
N SER A 47 -4.98 10.37 3.90
CA SER A 47 -3.70 9.71 4.13
C SER A 47 -3.56 9.07 5.50
N TRP A 48 -4.63 9.01 6.29
CA TRP A 48 -4.63 8.34 7.58
C TRP A 48 -6.01 7.76 7.91
N SER A 49 -6.02 6.72 8.74
CA SER A 49 -7.22 6.11 9.27
C SER A 49 -6.97 5.57 10.67
N ILE A 50 -8.02 5.58 11.50
CA ILE A 50 -8.02 4.93 12.81
C ILE A 50 -8.87 3.68 12.70
N SER A 51 -8.41 2.60 13.32
CA SER A 51 -9.10 1.33 13.44
C SER A 51 -9.25 0.99 14.93
N THR A 52 -10.41 0.49 15.30
CA THR A 52 -10.66 -0.04 16.64
C THR A 52 -11.33 -1.39 16.49
N SER A 53 -10.97 -2.36 17.32
CA SER A 53 -11.61 -3.66 17.32
C SER A 53 -11.65 -4.24 18.73
N ALA A 54 -12.79 -4.81 19.11
CA ALA A 54 -12.92 -5.58 20.34
C ALA A 54 -13.12 -7.06 19.98
N GLN A 55 -12.32 -7.93 20.58
CA GLN A 55 -12.39 -9.37 20.48
C GLN A 55 -12.59 -9.93 21.90
N PHE A 56 -13.02 -11.18 22.01
CA PHE A 56 -13.32 -11.79 23.32
C PHE A 56 -12.09 -11.82 24.26
N ASP A 57 -10.89 -11.84 23.70
CA ASP A 57 -9.60 -11.95 24.40
C ASP A 57 -8.80 -10.65 24.45
N LYS A 58 -9.18 -9.62 23.68
CA LYS A 58 -8.45 -8.34 23.59
C LYS A 58 -9.26 -7.19 23.01
N ALA A 59 -8.91 -5.97 23.40
CA ALA A 59 -9.30 -4.74 22.73
C ALA A 59 -8.09 -4.15 22.00
N MET A 60 -8.27 -3.66 20.77
CA MET A 60 -7.21 -3.14 19.91
C MET A 60 -7.59 -1.76 19.36
N LEU A 61 -6.59 -0.89 19.30
CA LEU A 61 -6.65 0.41 18.67
C LEU A 61 -5.44 0.55 17.75
N GLY A 62 -5.68 0.96 16.51
CA GLY A 62 -4.66 1.11 15.50
C GLY A 62 -4.80 2.43 14.74
N ILE A 63 -3.67 2.97 14.32
CA ILE A 63 -3.59 4.09 13.41
C ILE A 63 -2.77 3.65 12.19
N GLU A 64 -3.26 4.04 11.02
CA GLU A 64 -2.61 3.76 9.74
C GLU A 64 -2.43 5.08 9.01
N PHE A 65 -1.25 5.28 8.44
CA PHE A 65 -0.90 6.38 7.56
C PHE A 65 -0.55 5.81 6.19
N LYS A 66 -1.09 6.40 5.12
CA LYS A 66 -0.86 6.04 3.72
C LYS A 66 -0.46 7.26 2.92
N ASN A 67 0.36 7.07 1.89
CA ASN A 67 0.73 8.12 0.93
C ASN A 67 1.44 9.33 1.57
N ILE A 68 2.36 9.09 2.50
CA ILE A 68 3.10 10.15 3.20
C ILE A 68 3.94 10.92 2.19
N GLY A 69 3.71 12.23 2.05
CA GLY A 69 4.42 13.09 1.11
C GLY A 69 4.22 12.72 -0.37
N GLY A 70 3.11 12.05 -0.71
CA GLY A 70 2.83 11.59 -2.09
C GLY A 70 3.64 10.37 -2.52
N LEU A 71 4.42 9.76 -1.62
CA LEU A 71 5.11 8.50 -1.86
C LEU A 71 4.23 7.33 -1.41
N PRO A 72 4.27 6.16 -2.09
CA PRO A 72 3.49 4.97 -1.75
C PRO A 72 4.07 4.25 -0.51
N GLN A 73 4.11 4.98 0.60
CA GLN A 73 4.50 4.52 1.92
C GLN A 73 3.26 4.28 2.76
N ARG A 74 3.29 3.22 3.56
CA ARG A 74 2.27 2.92 4.56
C ARG A 74 2.94 2.65 5.89
N ILE A 75 2.40 3.26 6.95
CA ILE A 75 2.84 3.04 8.32
C ILE A 75 1.60 2.65 9.12
N THR A 76 1.64 1.49 9.75
CA THR A 76 0.57 1.01 10.61
C THR A 76 1.13 0.84 12.01
N GLN A 77 0.41 1.35 13.00
CA GLN A 77 0.73 1.17 14.41
C GLN A 77 -0.51 0.68 15.13
N GLN A 78 -0.37 -0.37 15.92
CA GLN A 78 -1.47 -1.00 16.65
C GLN A 78 -1.04 -1.28 18.07
N VAL A 79 -1.93 -0.99 19.01
CA VAL A 79 -1.81 -1.36 20.41
C VAL A 79 -3.03 -2.16 20.80
N SER A 80 -2.84 -3.16 21.63
CA SER A 80 -3.94 -3.93 22.19
C SER A 80 -3.75 -4.19 23.67
N ALA A 81 -4.86 -4.14 24.39
CA ALA A 81 -4.97 -4.60 25.77
C ALA A 81 -5.62 -5.98 25.74
N ASN A 82 -4.88 -6.99 26.16
CA ASN A 82 -5.33 -8.37 26.21
C ASN A 82 -5.86 -8.67 27.61
N TYR A 83 -6.91 -9.49 27.71
CA TYR A 83 -7.49 -9.87 29.00
C TYR A 83 -6.65 -10.94 29.73
N ARG A 84 -5.70 -11.58 29.04
CA ARG A 84 -4.81 -12.59 29.63
C ARG A 84 -3.72 -11.96 30.48
N LYS A 85 -3.63 -12.36 31.75
CA LYS A 85 -2.66 -11.82 32.73
C LYS A 85 -1.19 -12.01 32.34
N ASP A 86 -0.85 -13.10 31.66
CA ASP A 86 0.53 -13.41 31.24
C ASP A 86 1.01 -12.53 30.08
N ASN A 87 0.08 -11.93 29.34
CA ASN A 87 0.36 -11.12 28.17
C ASN A 87 -0.65 -9.95 28.08
N PRO A 88 -0.58 -8.96 28.98
CA PRO A 88 -1.60 -7.92 29.11
C PRO A 88 -1.63 -6.92 27.94
N HIS A 89 -0.54 -6.80 27.17
CA HIS A 89 -0.46 -5.82 26.09
C HIS A 89 0.34 -6.35 24.91
N LEU A 90 -0.08 -5.93 23.72
CA LEU A 90 0.67 -6.11 22.49
C LEU A 90 0.80 -4.77 21.77
N VAL A 91 2.02 -4.47 21.33
CA VAL A 91 2.34 -3.35 20.46
C VAL A 91 2.85 -3.93 19.15
N PHE A 92 2.28 -3.49 18.05
CA PHE A 92 2.58 -3.97 16.71
C PHE A 92 2.75 -2.79 15.78
N GLY A 93 3.78 -2.84 14.94
CA GLY A 93 4.00 -1.82 13.93
C GLY A 93 4.42 -2.44 12.61
N GLU A 94 3.96 -1.83 11.53
CA GLU A 94 4.33 -2.18 10.17
C GLU A 94 4.74 -0.94 9.40
N TYR A 95 5.77 -1.09 8.58
CA TYR A 95 6.22 -0.12 7.61
C TYR A 95 6.27 -0.80 6.24
N GLU A 96 5.67 -0.17 5.25
CA GLU A 96 5.76 -0.62 3.87
C GLU A 96 6.14 0.57 2.98
N TYR A 97 7.07 0.34 2.07
CA TYR A 97 7.37 1.27 0.99
C TYR A 97 7.42 0.51 -0.32
N LEU A 98 6.37 0.69 -1.12
CA LEU A 98 6.24 0.03 -2.42
C LEU A 98 6.98 0.81 -3.51
N ASN A 99 7.56 0.08 -4.45
CA ASN A 99 8.15 0.61 -5.68
C ASN A 99 9.07 1.83 -5.44
N ILE A 100 10.05 1.66 -4.55
CA ILE A 100 10.96 2.72 -4.13
C ILE A 100 11.60 3.36 -5.35
N ARG A 101 11.39 4.66 -5.54
CA ARG A 101 11.91 5.43 -6.69
C ARG A 101 11.67 4.74 -8.04
N LYS A 102 10.52 4.11 -8.24
CA LYS A 102 10.14 3.40 -9.48
C LYS A 102 11.03 2.18 -9.83
N SER A 103 11.77 1.64 -8.86
CA SER A 103 12.73 0.54 -9.07
C SER A 103 12.12 -0.87 -9.04
N ARG A 104 10.82 -0.99 -8.74
CA ARG A 104 10.10 -2.24 -8.44
C ARG A 104 10.64 -2.99 -7.21
N ILE A 105 11.45 -2.33 -6.40
CA ILE A 105 11.87 -2.82 -5.09
C ILE A 105 10.83 -2.35 -4.07
N ASN A 106 10.39 -3.29 -3.25
CA ASN A 106 9.50 -3.04 -2.13
C ASN A 106 10.25 -3.33 -0.84
N VAL A 107 10.07 -2.47 0.16
CA VAL A 107 10.53 -2.69 1.53
C VAL A 107 9.30 -2.94 2.38
N TYR A 108 9.37 -3.98 3.20
CA TYR A 108 8.40 -4.25 4.24
C TYR A 108 9.14 -4.49 5.55
N GLY A 109 8.69 -3.89 6.62
CA GLY A 109 9.21 -4.10 7.96
C GLY A 109 8.05 -4.26 8.92
N LYS A 110 8.16 -5.20 9.85
CA LYS A 110 7.20 -5.35 10.94
C LYS A 110 7.92 -5.61 12.24
N TYR A 111 7.31 -5.18 13.32
CA TYR A 111 7.72 -5.57 14.66
C TYR A 111 6.51 -5.88 15.52
N LEU A 112 6.72 -6.78 16.48
CA LEU A 112 5.74 -7.19 17.45
C LEU A 112 6.41 -7.24 18.82
N TYR A 113 5.77 -6.60 19.78
CA TYR A 113 6.22 -6.55 21.15
C TYR A 113 5.07 -6.96 22.08
N GLN A 114 5.24 -8.11 22.71
CA GLN A 114 4.41 -8.57 23.81
C GLN A 114 5.30 -9.25 24.89
N PRO A 115 4.84 -9.39 26.14
CA PRO A 115 5.64 -10.03 27.19
C PRO A 115 6.12 -11.46 26.86
N ILE A 116 5.33 -12.24 26.12
CA ILE A 116 5.65 -13.65 25.79
C ILE A 116 6.46 -13.78 24.49
N GLU A 117 6.37 -12.80 23.59
CA GLU A 117 6.95 -12.88 22.25
C GLU A 117 7.41 -11.50 21.81
N ARG A 118 8.63 -11.44 21.28
CA ARG A 118 9.19 -10.20 20.75
C ARG A 118 9.95 -10.55 19.48
N GLY A 119 9.73 -9.77 18.44
CA GLY A 119 10.39 -10.02 17.18
C GLY A 119 10.17 -8.90 16.18
N GLY A 120 10.98 -8.92 15.14
CA GLY A 120 10.83 -8.07 13.99
C GLY A 120 11.30 -8.80 12.75
N ASP A 121 10.69 -8.48 11.62
CA ASP A 121 11.06 -9.00 10.32
C ASP A 121 11.21 -7.82 9.37
N ILE A 122 12.27 -7.84 8.56
CA ILE A 122 12.48 -6.87 7.48
C ILE A 122 12.65 -7.68 6.20
N ARG A 123 11.80 -7.36 5.23
CA ARG A 123 11.75 -8.02 3.94
C ARG A 123 11.98 -7.01 2.83
N LEU A 124 12.94 -7.32 1.99
CA LEU A 124 13.14 -6.68 0.70
C LEU A 124 12.60 -7.62 -0.37
N SER A 125 11.69 -7.14 -1.20
CA SER A 125 11.19 -7.92 -2.34
C SER A 125 11.33 -7.14 -3.63
N ARG A 126 11.56 -7.87 -4.72
CA ARG A 126 11.66 -7.28 -6.05
C ARG A 126 10.86 -8.16 -7.00
N ASN A 127 9.73 -7.66 -7.48
CA ASN A 127 8.86 -8.41 -8.38
C ASN A 127 9.44 -8.37 -9.80
N PHE A 128 10.32 -9.32 -10.14
CA PHE A 128 10.69 -9.62 -11.53
C PHE A 128 9.94 -10.88 -11.97
N PHE A 129 9.16 -10.76 -13.04
CA PHE A 129 8.86 -11.90 -13.90
C PHE A 129 9.34 -11.53 -15.30
N SER A 130 10.51 -12.03 -15.65
CA SER A 130 11.04 -12.02 -17.01
C SER A 130 11.71 -13.37 -17.21
N SER A 131 11.19 -14.17 -18.12
CA SER A 131 11.77 -15.46 -18.50
C SER A 131 13.18 -15.33 -19.11
N GLU A 132 13.63 -14.10 -19.41
CA GLU A 132 14.93 -13.82 -20.04
C GLU A 132 15.92 -13.09 -19.13
N SER A 133 15.57 -12.75 -17.89
CA SER A 133 16.48 -12.01 -17.01
C SER A 133 17.50 -12.93 -16.33
N ARG A 134 18.62 -13.19 -17.01
CA ARG A 134 19.81 -13.92 -16.52
C ARG A 134 20.52 -13.27 -15.32
N TRP A 135 20.09 -12.10 -14.83
CA TRP A 135 20.83 -11.30 -13.84
C TRP A 135 19.90 -10.63 -12.81
N ALA A 136 18.92 -11.35 -12.27
CA ALA A 136 18.25 -10.94 -11.04
C ALA A 136 19.00 -11.58 -9.85
N ALA A 137 19.69 -10.73 -9.09
CA ALA A 137 20.74 -11.07 -8.13
C ALA A 137 20.40 -12.18 -7.11
N ARG A 138 21.38 -13.06 -6.93
CA ARG A 138 21.62 -13.89 -5.76
C ARG A 138 22.26 -12.98 -4.69
N VAL A 139 21.58 -12.76 -3.57
CA VAL A 139 22.18 -12.41 -2.27
C VAL A 139 21.39 -13.16 -1.21
#